data_AF-A0A0R2NVJ4-F1
#
_entry.id   AF-A0A0R2NVJ4-F1
#
_cell.length_a   1.000
_cell.length_b   1.000
_cell.length_c   1.000
_cell.angle_alpha   90.00
_cell.angle_beta   90.00
_cell.angle_gamma   90.00
#
_symmetry.space_group_name_H-M   'P 1'
#
loop_
_entity.id
_entity.type
_entity.pdbx_description
1 polymer ?
#
loop_
_entity_poly.entity_id
_entity_poly.type
_entity_poly.pdbx_seq_one_letter_code
_entity_poly.pdbx_strand_id
1 'polypeptide(L)' 'MGRTYDQWIAEQDQAVVAKTRAGDEGNKVLLNQINWIWVNNLMNKKADLNPSSAELLDWVTSGQIDAMRK' A
#
# COMPACT_ATOMS: atom_id res chain seq x y z
N MET A 1 5.29 15.02 -7.97
CA MET A 1 5.84 13.65 -7.84
C MET A 1 5.80 13.33 -6.36
N GLY A 2 4.91 12.42 -5.95
CA GLY A 2 4.80 11.98 -4.56
C GLY A 2 5.86 10.93 -4.23
N ARG A 3 5.76 10.33 -3.03
CA ARG A 3 6.61 9.20 -2.61
C ARG A 3 6.30 7.97 -3.47
N THR A 4 7.31 7.14 -3.70
CA THR A 4 7.15 5.82 -4.32
C THR A 4 6.47 4.84 -3.35
N TYR A 5 5.93 3.74 -3.87
CA TYR A 5 5.36 2.67 -3.04
C TYR A 5 6.37 2.15 -2.00
N ASP A 6 7.63 1.93 -2.40
CA ASP A 6 8.68 1.39 -1.51
C ASP A 6 9.03 2.37 -0.38
N GLN A 7 9.07 3.67 -0.67
CA GLN A 7 9.20 4.69 0.37
C GLN A 7 7.98 4.68 1.28
N TRP A 8 6.78 4.52 0.72
CA TRP A 8 5.56 4.55 1.51
C TRP A 8 5.44 3.35 2.45
N ILE A 9 5.74 2.15 1.97
CA ILE A 9 5.59 0.90 2.73
C ILE A 9 6.61 0.78 3.85
N ALA A 10 7.79 1.40 3.70
CA ALA A 10 8.83 1.44 4.73
C ALA A 10 8.40 2.24 5.98
N GLU A 11 7.49 3.20 5.83
CA GLU A 11 6.96 4.00 6.94
C GLU A 11 5.78 3.32 7.67
N GLN A 12 5.23 2.25 7.09
CA GLN A 12 4.09 1.54 7.68
C GLN A 12 4.54 0.60 8.80
N ASP A 13 3.57 0.16 9.60
CA ASP A 13 3.80 -0.91 10.57
C ASP A 13 4.13 -2.21 9.83
N GLN A 14 5.39 -2.63 9.94
CA GLN A 14 5.91 -3.81 9.23
C GLN A 14 5.19 -5.10 9.65
N ALA A 15 4.63 -5.18 10.87
CA ALA A 15 3.83 -6.33 11.28
C ALA A 15 2.49 -6.39 10.55
N VAL A 16 1.89 -5.23 10.23
CA VAL A 16 0.67 -5.14 9.42
C VAL A 16 0.99 -5.47 7.97
N VAL A 17 2.06 -4.89 7.42
CA VAL A 17 2.51 -5.17 6.05
C VAL A 17 2.75 -6.67 5.84
N ALA A 18 3.48 -7.31 6.76
CA ALA A 18 3.74 -8.75 6.70
C ALA A 18 2.43 -9.57 6.72
N LYS A 19 1.45 -9.20 7.54
CA LYS A 19 0.13 -9.87 7.55
C LYS A 19 -0.64 -9.67 6.25
N THR A 20 -0.63 -8.46 5.72
CA THR A 20 -1.33 -8.13 4.47
C THR A 20 -0.70 -8.82 3.26
N ARG A 21 0.62 -9.05 3.30
CA ARG A 21 1.38 -9.72 2.24
C ARG A 21 1.56 -11.23 2.45
N ALA A 22 1.09 -11.78 3.57
CA ALA A 22 1.26 -13.20 3.89
C ALA A 22 0.64 -14.09 2.79
N GLY A 23 1.43 -15.01 2.24
CA GLY A 23 1.04 -15.89 1.14
C GLY A 23 1.11 -15.24 -0.25
N ASP A 24 1.61 -14.01 -0.35
CA ASP A 24 1.64 -13.20 -1.57
C ASP A 24 2.96 -12.39 -1.74
N GLU A 25 4.05 -12.93 -1.21
CA GLU A 25 5.34 -12.26 -1.07
C GLU A 25 6.10 -12.14 -2.40
N GLY A 26 5.91 -13.11 -3.30
CA GLY A 26 6.59 -13.14 -4.61
C GLY A 26 5.90 -12.34 -5.72
N ASN A 27 4.68 -11.84 -5.47
CA ASN A 27 3.90 -11.12 -6.47
C ASN A 27 4.03 -9.60 -6.29
N LYS A 28 3.67 -8.86 -7.35
CA LYS A 28 3.41 -7.43 -7.24
C LYS A 28 2.29 -7.17 -6.24
N VAL A 29 2.44 -6.07 -5.53
CA VAL A 29 1.49 -5.62 -4.51
C VAL A 29 0.19 -5.23 -5.17
N LEU A 30 -0.92 -5.68 -4.59
CA LEU A 30 -2.25 -5.35 -5.04
C LEU A 30 -2.77 -4.08 -4.39
N LEU A 31 -3.56 -3.29 -5.12
CA LEU A 31 -4.26 -2.13 -4.56
C LEU A 31 -5.12 -2.52 -3.33
N ASN A 32 -5.71 -3.72 -3.35
CA ASN A 32 -6.49 -4.21 -2.21
C ASN A 32 -5.65 -4.40 -0.93
N GLN A 33 -4.37 -4.76 -1.05
CA GLN A 33 -3.45 -4.86 0.09
C GLN A 33 -3.19 -3.48 0.70
N ILE A 34 -2.98 -2.47 -0.16
CA ILE A 34 -2.81 -1.08 0.28
C ILE A 34 -4.07 -0.58 0.96
N ASN A 35 -5.26 -0.87 0.41
CA ASN A 35 -6.53 -0.53 1.03
C ASN A 35 -6.67 -1.14 2.44
N TRP A 36 -6.18 -2.36 2.64
CA TRP A 36 -6.20 -3.00 3.95
C TRP A 36 -5.33 -2.26 4.97
N ILE A 37 -4.10 -1.92 4.60
CA ILE A 37 -3.18 -1.12 5.43
C ILE A 37 -3.79 0.25 5.72
N TRP A 38 -4.40 0.87 4.72
CA TRP A 38 -5.09 2.15 4.86
C TRP A 38 -6.19 2.08 5.92
N VAL A 39 -7.12 1.13 5.80
CA VAL A 39 -8.19 0.96 6.79
C VAL A 39 -7.61 0.68 8.18
N ASN A 40 -6.58 -0.15 8.30
CA ASN A 40 -5.91 -0.38 9.57
C ASN A 40 -5.34 0.91 10.19
N ASN A 41 -4.70 1.76 9.40
CA ASN A 41 -4.18 3.05 9.86
C ASN A 41 -5.31 3.99 10.33
N LEU A 42 -6.43 4.04 9.59
CA LEU A 42 -7.60 4.81 9.99
C LEU A 42 -8.17 4.33 11.33
N MET A 43 -8.31 3.02 11.51
CA MET A 43 -8.78 2.43 12.77
C MET A 43 -7.85 2.73 13.95
N ASN A 44 -6.55 2.86 13.70
CA ASN A 44 -5.55 3.21 14.71
C ASN A 44 -5.29 4.73 14.83
N LYS A 45 -6.11 5.58 14.22
CA LYS A 45 -5.99 7.05 14.24
C LYS A 45 -4.67 7.59 13.65
N LYS A 46 -4.04 6.84 12.74
CA LYS A 46 -2.81 7.22 12.02
C LYS A 46 -3.11 7.58 10.57
N ALA A 47 -4.10 8.45 10.37
CA ALA A 47 -4.61 8.78 9.03
C ALA A 47 -3.56 9.49 8.16
N ASP A 48 -2.59 10.14 8.79
CA ASP A 48 -1.44 10.86 8.22
C ASP A 48 -0.45 9.94 7.49
N LEU A 49 -0.39 8.65 7.86
CA LEU A 49 0.47 7.66 7.20
C LEU A 49 -0.11 7.12 5.89
N ASN A 50 -1.36 7.48 5.56
CA ASN A 50 -2.02 6.98 4.37
C ASN A 50 -1.53 7.72 3.12
N PRO A 51 -1.49 7.03 1.97
CA PRO A 51 -1.12 7.68 0.73
C PRO A 51 -2.23 8.64 0.28
N SER A 52 -1.84 9.66 -0.45
CA SER A 52 -2.78 10.53 -1.16
C SER A 52 -3.37 9.81 -2.38
N SER A 53 -4.54 10.27 -2.83
CA SER A 53 -5.15 9.75 -4.06
C SER A 53 -4.26 9.93 -5.30
N ALA A 54 -3.43 10.98 -5.32
CA ALA A 54 -2.47 11.22 -6.40
C ALA A 54 -1.34 10.19 -6.42
N GLU A 55 -0.84 9.78 -5.24
CA GLU A 55 0.18 8.74 -5.12
C GLU A 55 -0.37 7.37 -5.51
N LEU A 56 -1.58 7.03 -5.06
CA LEU A 56 -2.24 5.79 -5.48
C LEU A 56 -2.40 5.72 -7.00
N LEU A 57 -2.83 6.82 -7.63
CA LEU A 57 -2.96 6.89 -9.07
C LEU A 57 -1.60 6.74 -9.78
N ASP A 58 -0.57 7.40 -9.26
CA ASP A 58 0.80 7.30 -9.80
C ASP A 58 1.33 5.87 -9.71
N TRP A 59 1.14 5.18 -8.59
CA TRP A 59 1.63 3.81 -8.41
C TRP A 59 0.92 2.80 -9.31
N VAL A 60 -0.38 2.96 -9.51
CA VAL A 60 -1.16 2.12 -10.44
C VAL A 60 -0.75 2.39 -11.89
N THR A 61 -0.63 3.65 -12.29
CA THR A 61 -0.33 4.02 -13.68
C THR A 61 1.14 3.77 -14.06
N SER A 62 2.07 3.88 -13.11
CA SER A 62 3.48 3.52 -13.29
C SER A 62 3.75 2.01 -13.18
N GLY A 63 2.77 1.22 -12.71
CA GLY A 63 2.90 -0.22 -12.56
C GLY A 63 3.77 -0.66 -11.37
N GLN A 64 3.98 0.22 -10.39
CA GLN A 64 4.57 -0.14 -9.09
C GLN A 64 3.66 -1.13 -8.33
N ILE A 65 2.34 -1.01 -8.53
CA ILE A 65 1.32 -1.87 -7.92
C ILE A 65 0.31 -2.31 -8.97
N ASP A 66 -0.35 -3.44 -8.74
CA ASP A 66 -1.42 -3.93 -9.61
C ASP A 66 -2.79 -3.54 -9.04
N ALA A 67 -3.66 -2.96 -9.88
CA ALA A 67 -5.02 -2.65 -9.46
C ALA A 67 -5.86 -3.91 -9.22
N MET A 68 -5.69 -4.92 -10.08
CA MET A 68 -6.35 -6.23 -10.01
C MET A 68 -5.42 -7.29 -10.63
N ARG A 69 -5.50 -8.53 -10.14
CA ARG A 69 -4.91 -9.68 -10.85
C ARG A 69 -5.89 -10.19 -11.90
N LYS A 70 -5.36 -10.52 -13.07
CA LYS A 70 -6.08 -11.29 -14.09
C LYS A 70 -6.07 -12.76 -13.75
#